data_AF-A0AAE3WRT5-F1
#
_entry.id   AF-A0AAE3WRT5-F1
#
_cell.length_a   1.000
_cell.length_b   1.000
_cell.length_c   1.000
_cell.angle_alpha   90.00
_cell.angle_beta   90.00
_cell.angle_gamma   90.00
#
_symmetry.space_group_name_H-M   'P 1'
#
loop_
_entity.id
_entity.type
_entity.pdbx_description
1 polymer ?
#
loop_
_entity_poly.entity_id
_entity_poly.type
_entity_poly.pdbx_seq_one_letter_code
_entity_poly.pdbx_strand_id
1 'polypeptide(L)'
;NKAAAAEAAKHMIELLKGKKGSVGMVCHDSTSTTGKQRCEGFKEYFKANAPADLKLLDEQIAGEVTKAADTSLSIIQANSDIVGMYGSNEAAASGIVQGVAESGKDVTVVGFDSGKTQMDAIKSGTEA
;
A
#
# COMPACT_ATOMS: atom_id res chain seq x y z
N ASN A 1 -12.89 2.55 10.86
CA ASN A 1 -11.95 2.10 9.81
C ASN A 1 -10.55 1.69 10.31
N LYS A 2 -10.04 2.16 11.47
CA LYS A 2 -8.71 1.74 11.99
C LYS A 2 -8.48 0.21 12.01
N ALA A 3 -9.43 -0.56 12.53
CA ALA A 3 -9.31 -2.03 12.64
C ALA A 3 -9.13 -2.76 11.29
N ALA A 4 -9.83 -2.34 10.23
CA ALA A 4 -9.67 -2.95 8.91
C ALA A 4 -8.30 -2.61 8.28
N ALA A 5 -7.73 -1.45 8.60
CA ALA A 5 -6.39 -1.08 8.14
C ALA A 5 -5.29 -1.77 8.95
N ALA A 6 -5.56 -2.07 10.22
CA ALA A 6 -4.72 -2.96 11.03
C ALA A 6 -4.67 -4.39 10.46
N GLU A 7 -5.80 -4.95 10.02
CA GLU A 7 -5.80 -6.25 9.31
C GLU A 7 -5.06 -6.17 7.95
N ALA A 8 -5.14 -5.05 7.22
CA ALA A 8 -4.31 -4.84 6.03
C ALA A 8 -2.80 -4.78 6.36
N ALA A 9 -2.41 -4.12 7.45
CA ALA A 9 -1.01 -4.09 7.92
C ALA A 9 -0.51 -5.48 8.37
N LYS A 10 -1.35 -6.23 9.09
CA LYS A 10 -1.10 -7.63 9.44
C LYS A 10 -0.88 -8.47 8.18
N HIS A 11 -1.79 -8.40 7.21
CA HIS A 11 -1.66 -9.14 5.96
C HIS A 11 -0.38 -8.78 5.19
N MET A 12 -0.03 -7.49 5.11
CA MET A 12 1.25 -7.04 4.56
C MET A 12 2.45 -7.67 5.28
N ILE A 13 2.50 -7.63 6.61
CA ILE A 13 3.57 -8.26 7.41
C ILE A 13 3.64 -9.76 7.13
N GLU A 14 2.49 -10.44 6.96
CA GLU A 14 2.45 -11.87 6.66
C GLU A 14 2.96 -12.21 5.26
N LEU A 15 2.64 -11.42 4.24
CA LEU A 15 3.16 -11.56 2.88
C LEU A 15 4.66 -11.24 2.79
N LEU A 16 5.16 -10.34 3.65
CA LEU A 16 6.57 -9.95 3.73
C LEU A 16 7.40 -10.79 4.70
N LYS A 17 6.86 -11.89 5.27
CA LYS A 17 7.61 -12.80 6.16
C LYS A 17 8.90 -13.28 5.49
N GLY A 18 10.04 -12.95 6.10
CA GLY A 18 11.38 -13.32 5.59
C GLY A 18 11.96 -12.35 4.55
N LYS A 19 11.20 -11.37 4.05
CA LYS A 19 11.75 -10.22 3.30
C LYS A 19 12.34 -9.21 4.29
N LYS A 20 13.29 -8.39 3.81
CA LYS A 20 13.89 -7.25 4.53
C LYS A 20 13.82 -6.02 3.65
N GLY A 21 13.57 -4.85 4.24
CA GLY A 21 13.53 -3.58 3.50
C GLY A 21 12.36 -2.68 3.87
N SER A 22 12.07 -1.74 2.99
CA SER A 22 11.10 -0.66 3.25
C SER A 22 9.70 -0.97 2.73
N VAL A 23 8.68 -0.42 3.41
CA VAL A 23 7.27 -0.47 3.03
C VAL A 23 6.75 0.96 2.91
N GLY A 24 6.29 1.36 1.72
CA GLY A 24 5.68 2.67 1.50
C GLY A 24 4.17 2.66 1.72
N MET A 25 3.57 3.84 1.85
CA MET A 25 2.11 3.99 1.98
C MET A 25 1.57 5.26 1.31
N VAL A 26 0.45 5.10 0.61
CA VAL A 26 -0.28 6.18 -0.07
C VAL A 26 -1.70 6.30 0.51
N CYS A 27 -1.98 7.50 0.99
CA CYS A 27 -3.18 7.92 1.69
C CYS A 27 -4.08 8.72 0.77
N HIS A 28 -5.38 8.44 0.72
CA HIS A 28 -6.27 9.11 -0.23
C HIS A 28 -6.51 10.58 0.12
N ASP A 29 -6.64 10.87 1.41
CA ASP A 29 -6.69 12.23 1.92
C ASP A 29 -6.25 12.30 3.39
N SER A 30 -5.97 13.50 3.86
CA SER A 30 -5.56 13.81 5.25
C SER A 30 -6.60 14.61 6.04
N THR A 31 -7.83 14.76 5.52
CA THR A 31 -8.88 15.64 6.08
C THR A 31 -10.08 14.84 6.59
N SER A 32 -10.55 13.87 5.82
CA SER A 32 -11.67 12.98 6.10
C SER A 32 -11.36 12.01 7.24
N THR A 33 -12.42 11.60 7.93
CA THR A 33 -12.33 10.57 8.99
C THR A 33 -11.91 9.22 8.43
N THR A 34 -12.23 8.91 7.17
CA THR A 34 -11.85 7.66 6.49
C THR A 34 -10.37 7.64 6.13
N GLY A 35 -9.84 8.70 5.52
CA GLY A 35 -8.41 8.83 5.18
C GLY A 35 -7.52 8.68 6.40
N LYS A 36 -7.75 9.54 7.40
CA LYS A 36 -7.05 9.51 8.70
C LYS A 36 -7.09 8.13 9.34
N GLN A 37 -8.28 7.57 9.59
CA GLN A 37 -8.40 6.29 10.27
C GLN A 37 -7.76 5.12 9.51
N ARG A 38 -7.75 5.12 8.18
CA ARG A 38 -7.15 4.01 7.42
C ARG A 38 -5.62 4.12 7.44
N CYS A 39 -5.09 5.32 7.23
CA CYS A 39 -3.65 5.54 7.28
C CYS A 39 -3.06 5.35 8.67
N GLU A 40 -3.65 5.97 9.70
CA GLU A 40 -3.27 5.75 11.09
C GLU A 40 -3.38 4.27 11.47
N GLY A 41 -4.50 3.60 11.15
CA GLY A 41 -4.71 2.20 11.53
C GLY A 41 -3.66 1.25 10.95
N PHE A 42 -3.25 1.45 9.69
CA PHE A 42 -2.15 0.71 9.09
C PHE A 42 -0.81 1.05 9.78
N LYS A 43 -0.52 2.34 9.94
CA LYS A 43 0.73 2.88 10.50
C LYS A 43 0.97 2.45 11.94
N GLU A 44 -0.05 2.52 12.78
CA GLU A 44 -0.03 2.10 14.18
C GLU A 44 0.20 0.58 14.30
N TYR A 45 -0.59 -0.22 13.57
CA TYR A 45 -0.46 -1.68 13.64
C TYR A 45 0.88 -2.16 13.08
N PHE A 46 1.33 -1.60 11.94
CA PHE A 46 2.60 -1.97 11.33
C PHE A 46 3.77 -1.64 12.28
N LYS A 47 3.81 -0.44 12.86
CA LYS A 47 4.87 -0.06 13.82
C LYS A 47 4.86 -0.90 15.10
N ALA A 48 3.71 -1.42 15.52
CA ALA A 48 3.58 -2.26 16.72
C ALA A 48 3.91 -3.74 16.48
N ASN A 49 3.77 -4.26 15.25
CA ASN A 49 3.82 -5.71 14.97
C ASN A 49 4.82 -6.13 13.88
N ALA A 50 5.37 -5.20 13.09
CA ALA A 50 6.33 -5.55 12.05
C ALA A 50 7.68 -6.00 12.66
N PRO A 51 8.35 -7.00 12.07
CA PRO A 51 9.71 -7.35 12.45
C PRO A 51 10.67 -6.18 12.18
N ALA A 52 11.76 -6.07 12.96
CA ALA A 52 12.75 -5.00 12.85
C ALA A 52 13.44 -4.91 11.47
N ASP A 53 13.36 -5.96 10.66
CA ASP A 53 13.83 -6.02 9.28
C ASP A 53 12.92 -5.28 8.27
N LEU A 54 11.72 -4.88 8.67
CA LEU A 54 10.78 -4.12 7.85
C LEU A 54 10.61 -2.68 8.38
N LYS A 55 10.82 -1.70 7.51
CA LYS A 55 10.73 -0.27 7.84
C LYS A 55 9.54 0.38 7.14
N LEU A 56 8.60 0.94 7.90
CA LEU A 56 7.54 1.77 7.32
C LEU A 56 8.09 3.17 6.96
N LEU A 57 7.87 3.61 5.73
CA LEU A 57 8.16 4.95 5.25
C LEU A 57 7.04 5.94 5.64
N ASP A 58 7.31 7.24 5.50
CA ASP A 58 6.30 8.27 5.76
C ASP A 58 5.20 8.31 4.68
N GLU A 59 3.99 8.61 5.12
CA GLU A 59 2.79 8.55 4.29
C GLU A 59 2.70 9.71 3.30
N GLN A 60 2.39 9.39 2.05
CA GLN A 60 2.15 10.38 1.00
C GLN A 60 0.66 10.49 0.71
N ILE A 61 0.16 11.69 0.40
CA ILE A 61 -1.27 11.93 0.15
C ILE A 61 -1.54 12.01 -1.36
N ALA A 62 -2.29 11.04 -1.90
CA ALA A 62 -2.83 11.05 -3.26
C ALA A 62 -4.18 10.31 -3.31
N GLY A 63 -5.27 11.06 -3.52
CA GLY A 63 -6.64 10.51 -3.65
C GLY A 63 -7.03 10.05 -5.05
N GLU A 64 -6.26 10.45 -6.07
CA GLU A 64 -6.52 10.16 -7.48
C GLU A 64 -5.52 9.11 -8.00
N VAL A 65 -5.99 8.19 -8.85
CA VAL A 65 -5.21 7.05 -9.37
C VAL A 65 -3.88 7.50 -9.99
N THR A 66 -3.89 8.45 -10.92
CA THR A 66 -2.68 8.93 -11.59
C THR A 66 -1.66 9.52 -10.61
N LYS A 67 -2.12 10.36 -9.66
CA LYS A 67 -1.25 10.93 -8.63
C LYS A 67 -0.67 9.85 -7.72
N ALA A 68 -1.44 8.81 -7.40
CA ALA A 68 -0.97 7.68 -6.61
C ALA A 68 0.03 6.82 -7.41
N ALA A 69 -0.11 6.72 -8.73
CA ALA A 69 0.90 6.11 -9.62
C ALA A 69 2.22 6.90 -9.60
N ASP A 70 2.20 8.20 -9.92
CA ASP A 70 3.38 9.08 -9.87
C ASP A 70 4.07 9.03 -8.49
N THR A 71 3.27 9.10 -7.42
CA THR A 71 3.75 9.06 -6.03
C THR A 71 4.38 7.71 -5.69
N SER A 72 3.72 6.60 -6.04
CA SER A 72 4.24 5.26 -5.76
C SER A 72 5.51 4.95 -6.55
N LEU A 73 5.56 5.30 -7.85
CA LEU A 73 6.75 5.19 -8.67
C LEU A 73 7.91 6.00 -8.08
N SER A 74 7.66 7.23 -7.65
CA SER A 74 8.65 8.08 -6.97
C SER A 74 9.19 7.47 -5.68
N ILE A 75 8.30 6.92 -4.83
CA ILE A 75 8.69 6.20 -3.61
C ILE A 75 9.54 4.97 -3.97
N ILE A 76 9.15 4.20 -4.99
CA ILE A 76 9.84 2.97 -5.41
C ILE A 76 11.21 3.27 -6.03
N GLN A 77 11.35 4.38 -6.77
CA GLN A 77 12.64 4.82 -7.31
C GLN A 77 13.57 5.33 -6.20
N ALA A 78 13.05 6.10 -5.24
CA ALA A 78 13.82 6.65 -4.13
C ALA A 78 14.29 5.58 -3.11
N ASN A 79 13.60 4.45 -3.00
CA ASN A 79 13.89 3.38 -2.04
C ASN A 79 14.24 2.09 -2.78
N SER A 80 15.53 1.82 -2.94
CA SER A 80 16.02 0.63 -3.66
C SER A 80 15.65 -0.70 -2.97
N ASP A 81 15.52 -0.67 -1.64
CA ASP A 81 15.16 -1.78 -0.74
C ASP A 81 13.64 -1.94 -0.54
N ILE A 82 12.79 -1.28 -1.33
CA ILE A 82 11.35 -1.37 -1.13
C ILE A 82 10.82 -2.77 -1.44
N VAL A 83 10.05 -3.34 -0.51
CA VAL A 83 9.47 -4.68 -0.62
C VAL A 83 7.94 -4.69 -0.59
N GLY A 84 7.30 -3.62 -0.10
CA GLY A 84 5.85 -3.51 -0.10
C GLY A 84 5.31 -2.08 -0.19
N MET A 85 4.03 -1.95 -0.56
CA MET A 85 3.31 -0.68 -0.70
C MET A 85 1.84 -0.82 -0.24
N TYR A 86 1.38 0.12 0.58
CA TYR A 86 0.00 0.16 1.09
C TYR A 86 -0.86 1.29 0.47
N GLY A 87 -2.07 0.98 0.00
CA GLY A 87 -3.07 1.95 -0.47
C GLY A 87 -4.28 2.06 0.45
N SER A 88 -4.63 3.27 0.91
CA SER A 88 -5.71 3.49 1.89
C SER A 88 -7.16 3.53 1.34
N ASN A 89 -7.33 3.44 0.02
CA ASN A 89 -8.60 3.22 -0.66
C ASN A 89 -8.33 2.58 -2.03
N GLU A 90 -9.38 2.35 -2.81
CA GLU A 90 -9.31 1.83 -4.17
C GLU A 90 -8.39 2.66 -5.08
N ALA A 91 -8.59 3.97 -5.18
CA ALA A 91 -7.81 4.83 -6.08
C ALA A 91 -6.29 4.83 -5.75
N ALA A 92 -5.95 4.90 -4.46
CA ALA A 92 -4.56 4.81 -4.00
C ALA A 92 -3.95 3.42 -4.28
N ALA A 93 -4.71 2.34 -4.09
CA ALA A 93 -4.26 0.98 -4.37
C ALA A 93 -4.03 0.75 -5.88
N SER A 94 -4.98 1.17 -6.73
CA SER A 94 -4.88 1.08 -8.19
C SER A 94 -3.71 1.90 -8.73
N GLY A 95 -3.49 3.11 -8.20
CA GLY A 95 -2.31 3.91 -8.56
C GLY A 95 -1.00 3.22 -8.16
N ILE A 96 -0.92 2.63 -6.96
CA ILE A 96 0.26 1.84 -6.54
C ILE A 96 0.53 0.69 -7.51
N VAL A 97 -0.50 -0.05 -7.94
CA VAL A 97 -0.32 -1.17 -8.90
C VAL A 97 0.28 -0.67 -10.21
N GLN A 98 -0.17 0.49 -10.72
CA GLN A 98 0.41 1.12 -11.91
C GLN A 98 1.87 1.51 -11.71
N GLY A 99 2.19 2.26 -10.65
CA GLY A 99 3.57 2.70 -10.38
C GLY A 99 4.53 1.54 -10.07
N VAL A 100 4.06 0.43 -9.48
CA VAL A 100 4.83 -0.81 -9.34
C VAL A 100 5.12 -1.42 -10.72
N ALA A 101 4.12 -1.56 -11.59
CA ALA A 101 4.31 -2.09 -12.93
C ALA A 101 5.29 -1.23 -13.77
N GLU A 102 5.17 0.09 -13.71
CA GLU A 102 6.07 1.04 -14.37
C GLU A 102 7.51 1.01 -13.81
N SER A 103 7.66 0.73 -12.51
CA SER A 103 8.99 0.62 -11.88
C SER A 103 9.78 -0.63 -12.29
N GLY A 104 9.11 -1.66 -12.81
CA GLY A 104 9.71 -2.97 -13.12
C GLY A 104 10.21 -3.78 -11.91
N LYS A 105 9.85 -3.41 -10.67
CA LYS A 105 10.26 -4.12 -9.45
C LYS A 105 9.18 -5.06 -8.90
N ASP A 106 9.60 -6.16 -8.28
CA ASP A 106 8.72 -7.01 -7.46
C ASP A 106 8.44 -6.34 -6.11
N VAL A 107 7.25 -5.74 -5.98
CA VAL A 107 6.80 -5.04 -4.76
C VAL A 107 5.42 -5.55 -4.38
N THR A 108 5.27 -6.01 -3.13
CA THR A 108 4.00 -6.54 -2.63
C THR A 108 3.02 -5.40 -2.35
N VAL A 109 1.85 -5.40 -3.00
CA VAL A 109 0.83 -4.36 -2.83
C VAL A 109 -0.31 -4.87 -1.94
N VAL A 110 -0.73 -4.07 -0.95
CA VAL A 110 -1.96 -4.31 -0.17
C VAL A 110 -2.80 -3.04 -0.21
N GLY A 111 -4.09 -3.17 -0.52
CA GLY A 111 -5.01 -2.05 -0.63
C GLY A 111 -6.26 -2.19 0.24
N PHE A 112 -6.80 -1.07 0.69
CA PHE A 112 -8.08 -0.96 1.39
C PHE A 112 -9.23 -0.76 0.37
N ASP A 113 -10.42 -1.32 0.64
CA ASP A 113 -11.61 -1.41 -0.24
C ASP A 113 -11.41 -2.16 -1.57
N SER A 114 -10.17 -2.25 -2.03
CA SER A 114 -9.73 -2.82 -3.30
C SER A 114 -9.76 -4.35 -3.33
N GLY A 115 -10.67 -5.02 -2.59
CA GLY A 115 -10.86 -6.48 -2.65
C GLY A 115 -11.13 -7.00 -4.07
N LYS A 116 -11.61 -6.10 -4.94
CA LYS A 116 -11.49 -6.04 -6.40
C LYS A 116 -10.85 -4.67 -6.71
N THR A 117 -9.83 -4.48 -7.55
CA THR A 117 -9.16 -5.34 -8.56
C THR A 117 -8.31 -6.52 -8.03
N GLN A 118 -8.24 -6.70 -6.72
CA GLN A 118 -7.49 -7.76 -6.03
C GLN A 118 -8.09 -9.19 -6.24
N MET A 119 -9.16 -9.34 -7.04
CA MET A 119 -9.61 -10.61 -7.63
C MET A 119 -9.69 -10.60 -9.18
N ASP A 120 -9.10 -9.61 -9.83
CA ASP A 120 -9.56 -9.20 -11.17
C ASP A 120 -8.43 -9.12 -12.18
N ALA A 121 -7.20 -9.03 -11.66
CA ALA A 121 -6.10 -9.80 -12.20
C ALA A 121 -6.21 -11.33 -11.97
N ILE A 122 -7.06 -11.84 -11.04
CA ILE A 122 -6.99 -13.27 -10.64
C ILE A 122 -7.38 -14.25 -11.77
N LYS A 123 -8.10 -13.86 -12.83
CA LYS A 123 -8.49 -14.81 -13.90
C LYS A 123 -8.47 -14.41 -15.37
N SER A 124 -8.74 -13.15 -15.75
CA SER A 124 -9.10 -12.86 -17.17
C SER A 124 -8.27 -11.78 -17.87
N GLY A 125 -7.74 -10.81 -17.12
CA GLY A 125 -7.56 -9.48 -17.66
C GLY A 125 -8.92 -8.79 -17.81
N THR A 126 -9.12 -7.70 -17.07
CA THR A 126 -10.39 -6.93 -17.00
C THR A 126 -11.53 -7.59 -16.22
N GLU A 127 -11.23 -8.11 -15.02
CA GLU A 127 -12.17 -8.26 -13.90
C GLU A 127 -13.15 -9.46 -13.93
N ALA A 128 -13.39 -10.06 -12.74
CA ALA A 128 -14.30 -11.18 -12.43
C ALA A 128 -14.54 -11.33 -10.92
#